data_AF-A0A7Y7IT50-F1
#
_entry.id   AF-A0A7Y7IT50-F1
#
_cell.length_a   1.000
_cell.length_b   1.000
_cell.length_c   1.000
_cell.angle_alpha   90.00
_cell.angle_beta   90.00
_cell.angle_gamma   90.00
#
_symmetry.space_group_name_H-M   'P 1'
#
loop_
_entity.id
_entity.type
_entity.pdbx_description
1 polymer ?
#
loop_
_entity_poly.entity_id
_entity_poly.type
_entity_poly.pdbx_seq_one_letter_code
_entity_poly.pdbx_strand_id
1 'polypeptide(L)'
;MNAGMVEANIAAREAVPQRAIRQVSPVGKLADWVCKRPGLNLVVVLPTVLAAVYYAFIASPQYVSHAYFVVRGPGVQAPSMFGSLLQQVGSGGGGGNEDTYAVQTYMMSRDAARTLIETQNLRAAFDRPDADFIARFPAFYRGRTFEHFFRYYQNHVIAELDTETGISNLTVRTFSAQDSQRIGRALIGAGERLVNEMNERQRRNMIASSQKEVTEAEDKIRRIELAFAAYRNKEGLLDPLKQSVPMLQDIDQLKAMLVAAKLQIAQVTRTAPNSPLLPVYQHRVEALQDEIARANKGITGPDTSLVPKITAYDDLTVQREIAERELAAATVSLQTARAQADRQQLYLDEIAKPDLPDYPEYPHSVADILIVFATGLGVYAMGLLLISGAREHQIT
;
A
#
# COMPACT_ATOMS: atom_id res chain seq x y z
N MET A 1 -112.09 25.07 -39.41
CA MET A 1 -112.18 25.73 -40.73
C MET A 1 -110.86 25.55 -41.44
N ASN A 2 -110.89 24.83 -42.57
CA ASN A 2 -109.90 24.71 -43.65
C ASN A 2 -108.45 24.29 -43.30
N ALA A 3 -107.80 23.36 -43.99
CA ALA A 3 -108.17 22.61 -45.18
C ALA A 3 -107.38 21.29 -45.19
N GLY A 4 -108.06 20.20 -45.55
CA GLY A 4 -107.39 18.97 -45.96
C GLY A 4 -106.91 19.08 -47.41
N MET A 5 -106.16 18.04 -47.79
CA MET A 5 -105.83 17.63 -49.16
C MET A 5 -104.79 18.47 -49.90
N VAL A 6 -103.52 18.05 -49.75
CA VAL A 6 -102.71 17.71 -50.93
C VAL A 6 -102.07 16.34 -50.69
N GLU A 7 -102.55 15.39 -51.49
CA GLU A 7 -102.07 14.04 -51.73
C GLU A 7 -100.56 14.00 -51.96
N ALA A 8 -99.83 13.11 -51.29
CA ALA A 8 -99.51 11.77 -51.81
C ALA A 8 -98.93 11.78 -53.22
N ASN A 9 -97.69 12.28 -53.40
CA ASN A 9 -96.78 11.77 -54.43
C ASN A 9 -95.32 12.18 -54.24
N ILE A 10 -94.63 11.73 -53.18
CA ILE A 10 -93.15 11.58 -53.20
C ILE A 10 -92.79 10.33 -52.37
N ALA A 11 -93.18 9.16 -52.88
CA ALA A 11 -92.48 7.93 -52.57
C ALA A 11 -91.32 7.80 -53.57
N ALA A 12 -90.17 7.33 -53.07
CA ALA A 12 -88.96 6.99 -53.81
C ALA A 12 -88.08 8.15 -54.28
N ARG A 13 -87.22 8.63 -53.38
CA ARG A 13 -85.79 8.78 -53.68
C ARG A 13 -84.94 8.80 -52.41
N GLU A 14 -83.92 7.96 -52.45
CA GLU A 14 -82.68 8.02 -51.67
C GLU A 14 -82.74 7.55 -50.21
N ALA A 15 -82.83 6.22 -50.07
CA ALA A 15 -82.20 5.54 -48.95
C ALA A 15 -80.67 5.79 -48.99
N VAL A 16 -80.20 6.73 -48.18
CA VAL A 16 -78.78 6.93 -47.91
C VAL A 16 -78.29 5.78 -47.02
N PRO A 17 -77.33 4.95 -47.45
CA PRO A 17 -76.77 3.95 -46.54
C PRO A 17 -75.89 4.65 -45.51
N GLN A 18 -76.29 4.60 -44.24
CA GLN A 18 -75.43 4.93 -43.10
C GLN A 18 -74.26 3.93 -43.06
N ARG A 19 -73.14 4.28 -43.71
CA ARG A 19 -71.87 3.60 -43.48
C ARG A 19 -71.40 3.95 -42.08
N ALA A 20 -71.47 2.98 -41.18
CA ALA A 20 -70.88 3.03 -39.85
C ALA A 20 -69.38 3.39 -39.98
N ILE A 21 -69.03 4.63 -39.64
CA ILE A 21 -67.63 5.02 -39.45
C ILE A 21 -67.20 4.41 -38.12
N ARG A 22 -66.66 3.19 -38.20
CA ARG A 22 -65.95 2.54 -37.10
C ARG A 22 -64.74 3.42 -36.78
N GLN A 23 -64.84 4.28 -35.76
CA GLN A 23 -63.69 5.01 -35.23
C GLN A 23 -62.72 3.98 -34.64
N VAL A 24 -61.77 3.52 -35.46
CA VAL A 24 -60.67 2.67 -35.01
C VAL A 24 -59.77 3.57 -34.16
N SER A 25 -59.70 3.28 -32.85
CA SER A 25 -58.80 3.94 -31.91
C SER A 25 -57.36 3.92 -32.44
N PRO A 26 -56.51 4.93 -32.13
CA PRO A 26 -55.12 4.98 -32.61
C PRO A 26 -54.31 3.72 -32.22
N VAL A 27 -54.71 3.06 -31.12
CA VAL A 27 -54.16 1.76 -30.67
C VAL A 27 -54.44 0.64 -31.67
N GLY A 28 -55.63 0.59 -32.27
CA GLY A 28 -55.99 -0.41 -33.28
C GLY A 28 -55.24 -0.24 -34.60
N LYS A 29 -54.98 1.01 -35.02
CA LYS A 29 -54.18 1.30 -36.23
C LYS A 29 -52.70 0.96 -36.06
N LEU A 30 -52.14 1.17 -34.86
CA LEU A 30 -50.78 0.74 -34.52
C LEU A 30 -50.67 -0.79 -34.51
N ALA A 31 -51.65 -1.48 -33.92
CA ALA A 31 -51.69 -2.95 -33.91
C ALA A 31 -51.76 -3.55 -35.33
N ASP A 32 -52.59 -2.98 -36.22
CA ASP A 32 -52.68 -3.43 -37.62
C ASP A 32 -51.42 -3.10 -38.45
N TRP A 33 -50.72 -2.01 -38.14
CA TRP A 33 -49.46 -1.63 -38.79
C TRP A 33 -48.29 -2.53 -38.36
N VAL A 34 -48.24 -2.88 -37.07
CA VAL A 34 -47.29 -3.81 -36.46
C VAL A 34 -47.52 -5.25 -36.97
N CYS A 35 -48.77 -5.69 -37.10
CA CYS A 35 -49.11 -7.00 -37.67
C CYS A 35 -48.72 -7.16 -39.15
N LYS A 36 -48.64 -6.08 -39.93
CA LYS A 36 -48.29 -6.14 -41.37
C LYS A 36 -46.80 -6.26 -41.66
N ARG A 37 -45.91 -6.11 -40.67
CA ARG A 37 -44.45 -6.26 -40.85
C ARG A 37 -43.91 -7.39 -39.96
N PRO A 38 -43.82 -8.64 -40.46
CA PRO A 38 -43.39 -9.78 -39.65
C PRO A 38 -41.99 -9.61 -39.04
N GLY A 39 -41.11 -8.85 -39.71
CA GLY A 39 -39.79 -8.51 -39.19
C GLY A 39 -39.80 -7.65 -37.92
N LEU A 40 -40.81 -6.80 -37.72
CA LEU A 40 -40.93 -5.97 -36.51
C LEU A 40 -41.42 -6.80 -35.32
N ASN A 41 -42.36 -7.71 -35.55
CA ASN A 41 -42.88 -8.59 -34.50
C ASN A 41 -41.82 -9.56 -33.98
N LEU A 42 -41.00 -10.13 -34.88
CA LEU A 42 -39.96 -11.08 -34.52
C LEU A 42 -38.78 -10.41 -33.80
N VAL A 43 -38.37 -9.21 -34.24
CA VAL A 43 -37.15 -8.54 -33.77
C VAL A 43 -37.39 -7.61 -32.57
N VAL A 44 -38.60 -7.05 -32.43
CA VAL A 44 -38.91 -6.09 -31.37
C VAL A 44 -39.92 -6.68 -30.38
N VAL A 45 -41.10 -7.05 -30.86
CA VAL A 45 -42.22 -7.42 -29.95
C VAL A 45 -41.92 -8.72 -29.20
N LEU A 46 -41.44 -9.75 -29.88
CA LEU A 46 -41.14 -11.05 -29.29
C LEU A 46 -40.06 -10.98 -28.19
N PRO A 47 -38.88 -10.38 -28.39
CA PRO A 47 -37.89 -10.25 -27.33
C PRO A 47 -38.34 -9.34 -26.18
N THR A 48 -39.12 -8.27 -26.46
CA THR A 48 -39.68 -7.43 -25.38
C THR A 48 -40.70 -8.18 -24.53
N VAL A 49 -41.58 -8.98 -25.14
CA VAL A 49 -42.55 -9.80 -24.39
C VAL A 49 -41.85 -10.88 -23.58
N LEU A 50 -40.84 -11.55 -24.15
CA LEU A 50 -40.04 -12.53 -23.40
C LEU A 50 -39.30 -11.88 -22.22
N ALA A 51 -38.71 -10.71 -22.42
CA ALA A 51 -38.08 -9.95 -21.34
C ALA A 51 -39.09 -9.56 -20.26
N ALA A 52 -40.28 -9.08 -20.65
CA ALA A 52 -41.33 -8.71 -19.71
C ALA A 52 -41.81 -9.91 -18.87
N VAL A 53 -42.00 -11.08 -19.49
CA VAL A 53 -42.38 -12.30 -18.77
C VAL A 53 -41.27 -12.75 -17.82
N TYR A 54 -40.01 -12.69 -18.25
CA TYR A 54 -38.87 -13.05 -17.42
C TYR A 54 -38.75 -12.13 -16.20
N TYR A 55 -38.73 -10.81 -16.40
CA TYR A 55 -38.58 -9.85 -15.31
C TYR A 55 -39.81 -9.74 -14.40
N ALA A 56 -41.00 -10.14 -14.86
CA ALA A 56 -42.21 -10.11 -14.05
C ALA A 56 -42.40 -11.38 -13.19
N PHE A 57 -41.99 -12.55 -13.67
CA PHE A 57 -42.33 -13.83 -13.02
C PHE A 57 -41.14 -14.69 -12.60
N ILE A 58 -39.96 -14.51 -13.20
CA ILE A 58 -38.82 -15.42 -13.03
C ILE A 58 -37.68 -14.73 -12.29
N ALA A 59 -37.43 -13.45 -12.58
CA ALA A 59 -36.29 -12.74 -12.03
C ALA A 59 -36.38 -12.58 -10.51
N SER A 60 -35.39 -13.14 -9.81
CA SER A 60 -35.34 -13.06 -8.35
C SER A 60 -34.93 -11.66 -7.86
N PRO A 61 -35.57 -11.17 -6.78
CA PRO A 61 -35.19 -9.92 -6.15
C PRO A 61 -33.77 -10.00 -5.58
N GLN A 62 -33.01 -8.93 -5.78
CA GLN A 62 -31.65 -8.78 -5.29
C GLN A 62 -31.57 -7.56 -4.37
N TYR A 63 -31.01 -7.79 -3.18
CA TYR A 63 -30.88 -6.81 -2.12
C TYR A 63 -29.45 -6.31 -2.07
N VAL A 64 -29.28 -4.99 -1.93
CA VAL A 64 -27.98 -4.33 -1.97
C VAL A 64 -27.74 -3.66 -0.64
N SER A 65 -26.67 -4.03 0.05
CA SER A 65 -26.23 -3.35 1.26
C SER A 65 -25.06 -2.43 0.96
N HIS A 66 -25.16 -1.20 1.46
CA HIS A 66 -24.15 -0.16 1.36
C HIS A 66 -23.43 0.01 2.70
N ALA A 67 -22.13 0.20 2.65
CA ALA A 67 -21.31 0.60 3.79
C ALA A 67 -20.32 1.67 3.35
N TYR A 68 -20.13 2.68 4.20
CA TYR A 68 -19.23 3.78 3.92
C TYR A 68 -18.08 3.73 4.92
N PHE A 69 -16.85 3.74 4.41
CA PHE A 69 -15.65 3.68 5.25
C PHE A 69 -14.57 4.61 4.71
N VAL A 70 -13.62 4.96 5.58
CA VAL A 70 -12.43 5.73 5.22
C VAL A 70 -11.21 5.09 5.86
N VAL A 71 -10.11 5.01 5.12
CA VAL A 71 -8.81 4.61 5.69
C VAL A 71 -8.04 5.89 5.98
N ARG A 72 -7.65 6.07 7.24
CA ARG A 72 -6.90 7.25 7.67
C ARG A 72 -5.50 6.85 8.07
N GLY A 73 -4.53 7.64 7.61
CA GLY A 73 -3.13 7.53 7.98
C GLY A 73 -2.54 8.85 8.48
N PRO A 74 -1.32 8.81 9.03
CA PRO A 74 -0.56 9.99 9.45
C PRO A 74 -0.04 10.71 8.19
N GLY A 75 -0.91 11.51 7.61
CA GLY A 75 -0.72 12.24 6.35
C GLY A 75 -1.93 13.12 6.03
N VAL A 76 -3.09 12.87 6.65
CA VAL A 76 -4.23 13.79 6.67
C VAL A 76 -4.00 14.89 7.71
N GLN A 77 -2.89 15.63 7.56
CA GLN A 77 -2.69 16.90 8.27
C GLN A 77 -3.33 17.99 7.44
N ALA A 78 -4.14 18.85 8.07
CA ALA A 78 -4.73 20.02 7.44
C ALA A 78 -3.65 20.78 6.63
N PRO A 79 -3.95 21.18 5.39
CA PRO A 79 -2.95 21.77 4.51
C PRO A 79 -2.42 23.06 5.14
N SER A 80 -1.19 23.01 5.67
CA SER A 80 -0.45 24.24 5.92
C SER A 80 -0.11 24.84 4.56
N MET A 81 -0.35 26.14 4.39
CA MET A 81 -0.12 26.87 3.13
C MET A 81 1.32 26.77 2.60
N PHE A 82 2.26 26.33 3.43
CA PHE A 82 3.66 26.12 3.06
C PHE A 82 3.95 24.69 2.56
N GLY A 83 3.16 23.70 2.98
CA GLY A 83 3.31 22.29 2.55
C GLY A 83 2.77 22.01 1.16
N SER A 84 1.73 22.72 0.72
CA SER A 84 1.11 22.55 -0.60
C SER A 84 2.03 22.98 -1.76
N LEU A 85 2.89 23.98 -1.55
CA LEU A 85 3.83 24.45 -2.57
C LEU A 85 4.97 23.46 -2.82
N LEU A 86 5.39 22.69 -1.81
CA LEU A 86 6.45 21.68 -1.93
C LEU A 86 5.93 20.37 -2.53
N GLN A 87 4.70 19.96 -2.20
CA GLN A 87 4.03 18.82 -2.82
C GLN A 87 3.77 19.02 -4.32
N GLN A 88 3.60 20.27 -4.77
CA GLN A 88 3.34 20.56 -6.18
C GLN A 88 4.59 20.49 -7.07
N VAL A 89 5.80 20.55 -6.50
CA VAL A 89 7.05 20.63 -7.28
C VAL A 89 7.90 19.34 -7.23
N GLY A 90 7.73 18.49 -6.21
CA GLY A 90 8.66 17.37 -5.97
C GLY A 90 8.13 15.94 -6.05
N SER A 91 6.82 15.71 -5.86
CA SER A 91 6.29 14.35 -5.76
C SER A 91 4.79 14.35 -5.98
N GLY A 92 4.31 13.65 -7.01
CA GLY A 92 2.89 13.55 -7.37
C GLY A 92 1.99 13.41 -6.14
N GLY A 93 1.14 14.42 -5.92
CA GLY A 93 0.23 14.48 -4.78
C GLY A 93 -0.76 13.32 -4.81
N GLY A 94 -0.90 12.63 -3.68
CA GLY A 94 -1.87 11.54 -3.53
C GLY A 94 -1.62 10.53 -2.40
N GLY A 95 -0.61 10.70 -1.55
CA GLY A 95 -0.21 9.70 -0.55
C GLY A 95 -1.24 9.32 0.52
N GLY A 96 -2.40 10.00 0.60
CA GLY A 96 -3.52 9.57 1.45
C GLY A 96 -4.43 8.52 0.82
N ASN A 97 -4.44 8.41 -0.50
CA ASN A 97 -5.40 7.55 -1.22
C ASN A 97 -4.83 6.14 -1.50
N GLU A 98 -3.51 5.98 -1.53
CA GLU A 98 -2.86 4.70 -1.86
C GLU A 98 -3.27 3.57 -0.90
N ASP A 99 -3.31 3.84 0.41
CA ASP A 99 -3.71 2.86 1.42
C ASP A 99 -5.20 2.50 1.32
N THR A 100 -6.05 3.47 0.93
CA THR A 100 -7.47 3.22 0.70
C THR A 100 -7.68 2.32 -0.52
N TYR A 101 -6.93 2.54 -1.59
CA TYR A 101 -6.94 1.66 -2.77
C TYR A 101 -6.47 0.23 -2.44
N ALA A 102 -5.53 0.06 -1.52
CA ALA A 102 -5.09 -1.27 -1.09
C ALA A 102 -6.23 -2.08 -0.45
N VAL A 103 -7.01 -1.45 0.45
CA VAL A 103 -8.17 -2.07 1.08
C VAL A 103 -9.27 -2.38 0.06
N GLN A 104 -9.58 -1.44 -0.83
CA GLN A 104 -10.56 -1.62 -1.91
C GLN A 104 -10.18 -2.81 -2.81
N THR A 105 -8.93 -2.85 -3.25
CA THR A 105 -8.39 -3.91 -4.11
C THR A 105 -8.45 -5.25 -3.41
N TYR A 106 -8.14 -5.30 -2.11
CA TYR A 106 -8.27 -6.50 -1.31
C TYR A 106 -9.72 -6.98 -1.20
N MET A 107 -10.68 -6.10 -0.91
CA MET A 107 -12.10 -6.46 -0.85
C MET A 107 -12.59 -7.08 -2.15
N MET A 108 -12.13 -6.60 -3.31
CA MET A 108 -12.46 -7.14 -4.62
C MET A 108 -11.55 -8.31 -5.08
N SER A 109 -10.61 -8.72 -4.24
CA SER A 109 -9.60 -9.74 -4.57
C SER A 109 -10.12 -11.18 -4.42
N ARG A 110 -9.33 -12.11 -4.97
CA ARG A 110 -9.56 -13.55 -4.79
C ARG A 110 -9.41 -13.99 -3.34
N ASP A 111 -8.57 -13.31 -2.58
CA ASP A 111 -8.26 -13.68 -1.20
C ASP A 111 -9.42 -13.32 -0.28
N ALA A 112 -10.04 -12.16 -0.46
CA ALA A 112 -11.29 -11.80 0.22
C ALA A 112 -12.42 -12.77 -0.15
N ALA A 113 -12.58 -13.10 -1.44
CA ALA A 113 -13.60 -14.05 -1.89
C ALA A 113 -13.42 -15.45 -1.25
N ARG A 114 -12.18 -15.96 -1.17
CA ARG A 114 -11.87 -17.24 -0.49
C ARG A 114 -12.17 -17.17 1.00
N THR A 115 -11.71 -16.10 1.65
CA THR A 115 -11.94 -15.87 3.08
C THR A 115 -13.44 -15.86 3.40
N LEU A 116 -14.27 -15.23 2.56
CA LEU A 116 -15.72 -15.21 2.73
C LEU A 116 -16.39 -16.55 2.43
N ILE A 117 -15.86 -17.35 1.49
CA ILE A 117 -16.34 -18.72 1.27
C ILE A 117 -16.15 -19.55 2.55
N GLU A 118 -14.97 -19.45 3.17
CA GLU A 118 -14.62 -20.24 4.35
C GLU A 118 -15.31 -19.75 5.63
N THR A 119 -15.45 -18.43 5.81
CA THR A 119 -15.94 -17.85 7.07
C THR A 119 -17.44 -17.52 7.07
N GLN A 120 -18.01 -17.15 5.92
CA GLN A 120 -19.39 -16.66 5.81
C GLN A 120 -20.28 -17.53 4.92
N ASN A 121 -19.77 -18.68 4.45
CA ASN A 121 -20.45 -19.56 3.51
C ASN A 121 -20.96 -18.80 2.27
N LEU A 122 -20.15 -17.88 1.72
CA LEU A 122 -20.52 -17.01 0.60
C LEU A 122 -21.09 -17.78 -0.60
N ARG A 123 -20.59 -18.99 -0.85
CA ARG A 123 -21.10 -19.84 -1.94
C ARG A 123 -22.58 -20.22 -1.74
N ALA A 124 -23.01 -20.49 -0.52
CA ALA A 124 -24.41 -20.82 -0.21
C ALA A 124 -25.32 -19.59 -0.35
N ALA A 125 -24.83 -18.39 -0.03
CA ALA A 125 -25.59 -17.15 -0.23
C ALA A 125 -25.90 -16.86 -1.71
N PHE A 126 -25.04 -17.32 -2.63
CA PHE A 126 -25.23 -17.17 -4.08
C PHE A 126 -25.87 -18.38 -4.77
N ASP A 127 -25.87 -19.55 -4.14
CA ASP A 127 -26.51 -20.79 -4.62
C ASP A 127 -27.84 -21.06 -3.89
N ARG A 128 -28.66 -20.01 -3.75
CA ARG A 128 -29.96 -20.11 -3.10
C ARG A 128 -31.01 -20.73 -4.03
N PRO A 129 -31.94 -21.55 -3.51
CA PRO A 129 -33.03 -22.11 -4.31
C PRO A 129 -34.02 -21.04 -4.77
N ASP A 130 -34.17 -19.95 -4.02
CA ASP A 130 -35.03 -18.81 -4.33
C ASP A 130 -34.46 -17.92 -5.46
N ALA A 131 -33.19 -18.14 -5.83
CA ALA A 131 -32.51 -17.39 -6.87
C ALA A 131 -32.72 -18.04 -8.26
N ASP A 132 -32.98 -17.20 -9.25
CA ASP A 132 -33.22 -17.58 -10.64
C ASP A 132 -32.03 -18.36 -11.23
N PHE A 133 -32.30 -19.34 -12.09
CA PHE A 133 -31.30 -20.15 -12.80
C PHE A 133 -30.32 -19.32 -13.65
N ILE A 134 -30.69 -18.10 -14.06
CA ILE A 134 -29.81 -17.17 -14.78
C ILE A 134 -28.96 -16.32 -13.82
N ALA A 135 -29.57 -15.82 -12.74
CA ALA A 135 -28.94 -14.87 -11.82
C ALA A 135 -28.08 -15.57 -10.76
N ARG A 136 -28.46 -16.77 -10.31
CA ARG A 136 -27.75 -17.54 -9.28
C ARG A 136 -26.39 -18.03 -9.75
N PHE A 137 -25.51 -18.33 -8.79
CA PHE A 137 -24.29 -19.07 -9.07
C PHE A 137 -24.41 -20.51 -8.53
N PRO A 138 -24.13 -21.54 -9.34
CA PRO A 138 -23.66 -21.51 -10.73
C PRO A 138 -24.78 -21.28 -11.74
N ALA A 139 -24.56 -20.37 -12.68
CA ALA A 139 -25.48 -20.15 -13.79
C ALA A 139 -25.35 -21.28 -14.83
N PHE A 140 -26.45 -21.61 -15.51
CA PHE A 140 -26.47 -22.71 -16.49
C PHE A 140 -25.44 -22.57 -17.64
N TYR A 141 -25.04 -21.34 -17.95
CA TYR A 141 -24.10 -21.00 -19.03
C TYR A 141 -22.64 -20.83 -18.55
N ARG A 142 -22.35 -21.00 -17.25
CA ARG A 142 -20.98 -20.86 -16.69
C ARG A 142 -20.50 -22.16 -16.05
N GLY A 143 -19.18 -22.36 -16.07
CA GLY A 143 -18.55 -23.47 -15.34
C GLY A 143 -18.62 -23.28 -13.82
N ARG A 144 -18.39 -24.37 -13.07
CA ARG A 144 -18.46 -24.39 -11.58
C ARG A 144 -17.11 -24.11 -10.90
N THR A 145 -16.10 -23.69 -11.65
CA THR A 145 -14.74 -23.43 -11.15
C THR A 145 -14.69 -22.18 -10.27
N PHE A 146 -13.62 -22.05 -9.48
CA PHE A 146 -13.39 -20.86 -8.67
C PHE A 146 -13.26 -19.59 -9.52
N GLU A 147 -12.67 -19.65 -10.70
CA GLU A 147 -12.51 -18.49 -11.59
C GLU A 147 -13.87 -17.95 -12.08
N HIS A 148 -14.83 -18.83 -12.39
CA HIS A 148 -16.18 -18.40 -12.72
C HIS A 148 -16.91 -17.78 -11.53
N PHE A 149 -16.69 -18.34 -10.33
CA PHE A 149 -17.21 -17.77 -9.09
C PHE A 149 -16.62 -16.38 -8.81
N PHE A 150 -15.31 -16.22 -9.00
CA PHE A 150 -14.64 -14.95 -8.75
C PHE A 150 -15.14 -13.83 -9.68
N ARG A 151 -15.31 -14.11 -10.98
CA ARG A 151 -15.94 -13.15 -11.91
C ARG A 151 -17.37 -12.81 -11.53
N TYR A 152 -18.10 -13.78 -10.98
CA TYR A 152 -19.43 -13.54 -10.45
C TYR A 152 -19.38 -12.64 -9.22
N TYR A 153 -18.47 -12.91 -8.29
CA TYR A 153 -18.22 -12.12 -7.08
C TYR A 153 -17.87 -10.67 -7.41
N GLN A 154 -16.98 -10.41 -8.37
CA GLN A 154 -16.60 -9.05 -8.77
C GLN A 154 -17.77 -8.20 -9.29
N ASN A 155 -18.83 -8.83 -9.78
CA ASN A 155 -20.05 -8.13 -10.22
C ASN A 155 -21.06 -7.89 -9.08
N HIS A 156 -20.84 -8.47 -7.90
CA HIS A 156 -21.74 -8.40 -6.75
C HIS A 156 -21.12 -7.68 -5.55
N VAL A 157 -19.78 -7.62 -5.48
CA VAL A 157 -19.04 -6.90 -4.47
C VAL A 157 -18.20 -5.85 -5.17
N ILE A 158 -18.61 -4.60 -5.01
CA ILE A 158 -17.98 -3.44 -5.62
C ILE A 158 -17.57 -2.53 -4.47
N ALA A 159 -16.29 -2.19 -4.41
CA ALA A 159 -15.78 -1.16 -3.53
C ALA A 159 -15.25 -0.03 -4.42
N GLU A 160 -15.69 1.20 -4.18
CA GLU A 160 -15.32 2.38 -4.97
C GLU A 160 -14.89 3.51 -4.03
N LEU A 161 -13.80 4.20 -4.38
CA LEU A 161 -13.34 5.40 -3.68
C LEU A 161 -13.84 6.63 -4.42
N ASP A 162 -14.59 7.47 -3.71
CA ASP A 162 -14.87 8.82 -4.17
C ASP A 162 -13.63 9.70 -3.92
N THR A 163 -12.97 10.11 -4.99
CA THR A 163 -11.76 10.93 -4.93
C THR A 163 -12.00 12.36 -4.47
N GLU A 164 -13.24 12.85 -4.52
CA GLU A 164 -13.60 14.20 -4.05
C GLU A 164 -13.80 14.21 -2.53
N THR A 165 -14.52 13.22 -1.99
CA THR A 165 -14.83 13.15 -0.56
C THR A 165 -13.83 12.32 0.24
N GLY A 166 -13.04 11.47 -0.42
CA GLY A 166 -12.15 10.50 0.23
C GLY A 166 -12.88 9.36 0.92
N ILE A 167 -14.20 9.22 0.69
CA ILE A 167 -15.04 8.19 1.29
C ILE A 167 -15.15 7.00 0.32
N SER A 168 -14.91 5.80 0.84
CA SER A 168 -15.14 4.56 0.09
C SER A 168 -16.56 4.03 0.31
N ASN A 169 -17.23 3.68 -0.78
CA ASN A 169 -18.52 3.00 -0.78
C ASN A 169 -18.31 1.51 -1.09
N LEU A 170 -18.67 0.65 -0.14
CA LEU A 170 -18.76 -0.79 -0.33
C LEU A 170 -20.21 -1.16 -0.63
N THR A 171 -20.44 -1.73 -1.80
CA THR A 171 -21.73 -2.21 -2.27
C THR A 171 -21.69 -3.73 -2.39
N VAL A 172 -22.57 -4.40 -1.64
CA VAL A 172 -22.70 -5.87 -1.64
C VAL A 172 -24.11 -6.28 -2.05
N ARG A 173 -24.21 -6.96 -3.19
CA ARG A 173 -25.46 -7.45 -3.76
C ARG A 173 -25.61 -8.95 -3.56
N THR A 174 -26.73 -9.39 -3.00
CA THR A 174 -27.10 -10.81 -2.86
C THR A 174 -28.61 -11.02 -3.01
N PHE A 175 -29.08 -12.25 -2.88
CA PHE A 175 -30.51 -12.61 -2.99
C PHE A 175 -31.29 -12.46 -1.67
N SER A 176 -30.64 -12.06 -0.58
CA SER A 176 -31.29 -11.86 0.73
C SER A 176 -30.69 -10.64 1.43
N ALA A 177 -31.54 -9.80 1.99
CA ALA A 177 -31.12 -8.63 2.78
C ALA A 177 -30.12 -9.00 3.89
N GLN A 178 -30.37 -10.10 4.60
CA GLN A 178 -29.51 -10.59 5.69
C GLN A 178 -28.16 -11.09 5.17
N ASP A 179 -28.14 -11.74 4.01
CA ASP A 179 -26.91 -12.21 3.38
C ASP A 179 -26.06 -11.02 2.92
N SER A 180 -26.66 -10.01 2.26
CA SER A 180 -25.97 -8.78 1.83
C SER A 180 -25.33 -8.05 3.00
N GLN A 181 -26.10 -7.83 4.09
CA GLN A 181 -25.59 -7.18 5.29
C GLN A 181 -24.47 -7.99 5.96
N ARG A 182 -24.66 -9.31 6.12
CA ARG A 182 -23.67 -10.18 6.76
C ARG A 182 -22.34 -10.18 6.01
N ILE A 183 -22.40 -10.27 4.68
CA ILE A 183 -21.21 -10.28 3.83
C ILE A 183 -20.53 -8.90 3.84
N GLY A 184 -21.30 -7.80 3.77
CA GLY A 184 -20.77 -6.45 3.93
C GLY A 184 -20.00 -6.27 5.24
N ARG A 185 -20.59 -6.68 6.37
CA ARG A 185 -19.90 -6.62 7.69
C ARG A 185 -18.62 -7.45 7.73
N ALA A 186 -18.67 -8.65 7.14
CA ALA A 186 -17.50 -9.51 7.09
C ALA A 186 -16.37 -8.94 6.22
N LEU A 187 -16.70 -8.22 5.15
CA LEU A 187 -15.74 -7.53 4.29
C LEU A 187 -15.09 -6.34 4.98
N ILE A 188 -15.88 -5.50 5.66
CA ILE A 188 -15.33 -4.40 6.48
C ILE A 188 -14.37 -4.96 7.53
N GLY A 189 -14.77 -6.00 8.28
CA GLY A 189 -13.89 -6.64 9.25
C GLY A 189 -12.67 -7.33 8.63
N ALA A 190 -12.76 -7.81 7.39
CA ALA A 190 -11.60 -8.32 6.66
C ALA A 190 -10.64 -7.20 6.23
N GLY A 191 -11.18 -6.06 5.80
CA GLY A 191 -10.40 -4.84 5.52
C GLY A 191 -9.69 -4.31 6.76
N GLU A 192 -10.36 -4.28 7.91
CA GLU A 192 -9.75 -3.89 9.19
C GLU A 192 -8.59 -4.82 9.56
N ARG A 193 -8.76 -6.15 9.42
CA ARG A 193 -7.68 -7.11 9.64
C ARG A 193 -6.51 -6.90 8.70
N LEU A 194 -6.75 -6.61 7.42
CA LEU A 194 -5.69 -6.30 6.46
C LEU A 194 -4.89 -5.07 6.89
N VAL A 195 -5.56 -3.98 7.27
CA VAL A 195 -4.92 -2.76 7.74
C VAL A 195 -4.06 -3.04 8.99
N ASN A 196 -4.59 -3.81 9.94
CA ASN A 196 -3.84 -4.21 11.13
C ASN A 196 -2.61 -5.06 10.78
N GLU A 197 -2.72 -5.99 9.84
CA GLU A 197 -1.59 -6.79 9.37
C GLU A 197 -0.53 -5.93 8.67
N MET A 198 -0.95 -4.97 7.84
CA MET A 198 -0.06 -4.01 7.18
C MET A 198 0.70 -3.18 8.21
N ASN A 199 0.02 -2.64 9.21
CA ASN A 199 0.63 -1.90 10.32
C ASN A 199 1.66 -2.76 11.07
N GLU A 200 1.29 -3.97 11.47
CA GLU A 200 2.18 -4.87 12.20
C GLU A 200 3.40 -5.28 11.36
N ARG A 201 3.23 -5.48 10.06
CA ARG A 201 4.35 -5.76 9.15
C ARG A 201 5.26 -4.55 9.02
N GLN A 202 4.71 -3.35 8.82
CA GLN A 202 5.48 -2.12 8.69
C GLN A 202 6.25 -1.80 9.98
N ARG A 203 5.59 -1.91 11.14
CA ARG A 203 6.19 -1.76 12.47
C ARG A 203 7.33 -2.75 12.69
N ARG A 204 7.11 -4.03 12.42
CA ARG A 204 8.14 -5.06 12.55
C ARG A 204 9.34 -4.78 11.64
N ASN A 205 9.12 -4.43 10.38
CA ASN A 205 10.20 -4.13 9.43
C ASN A 205 11.04 -2.93 9.88
N MET A 206 10.39 -1.84 10.30
CA MET A 206 11.06 -0.63 10.76
C MET A 206 11.91 -0.89 12.01
N ILE A 207 11.33 -1.54 13.03
CA ILE A 207 12.04 -1.88 14.27
C ILE A 207 13.16 -2.88 14.02
N ALA A 208 12.92 -3.91 13.19
CA ALA A 208 13.93 -4.93 12.89
C ALA A 208 15.16 -4.35 12.20
N SER A 209 14.98 -3.40 11.27
CA SER A 209 16.09 -2.72 10.61
C SER A 209 16.96 -1.95 11.62
N SER A 210 16.36 -1.11 12.46
CA SER A 210 17.11 -0.34 13.46
C SER A 210 17.71 -1.23 14.56
N GLN A 211 17.05 -2.34 14.92
CA GLN A 211 17.59 -3.30 15.88
C GLN A 211 18.83 -4.01 15.32
N LYS A 212 18.86 -4.26 14.01
CA LYS A 212 20.02 -4.83 13.33
C LYS A 212 21.22 -3.88 13.41
N GLU A 213 21.02 -2.58 13.18
CA GLU A 213 22.06 -1.54 13.33
C GLU A 213 22.66 -1.52 14.74
N VAL A 214 21.82 -1.60 15.78
CA VAL A 214 22.29 -1.69 17.18
C VAL A 214 23.13 -2.94 17.40
N THR A 215 22.68 -4.09 16.91
CA THR A 215 23.38 -5.37 17.08
C THR A 215 24.73 -5.35 16.35
N GLU A 216 24.78 -4.79 15.14
CA GLU A 216 26.01 -4.63 14.36
C GLU A 216 27.03 -3.71 15.08
N ALA A 217 26.56 -2.63 15.71
CA ALA A 217 27.38 -1.73 16.52
C ALA A 217 27.89 -2.41 17.80
N GLU A 218 27.06 -3.17 18.50
CA GLU A 218 27.45 -3.97 19.68
C GLU A 218 28.54 -5.00 19.32
N ASP A 219 28.38 -5.71 18.21
CA ASP A 219 29.35 -6.67 17.74
C ASP A 219 30.67 -6.00 17.33
N LYS A 220 30.61 -4.77 16.78
CA LYS A 220 31.80 -3.98 16.47
C LYS A 220 32.57 -3.60 17.73
N ILE A 221 31.90 -3.13 18.78
CA ILE A 221 32.52 -2.86 20.09
C ILE A 221 33.14 -4.14 20.65
N ARG A 222 32.42 -5.27 20.61
CA ARG A 222 32.94 -6.56 21.07
C ARG A 222 34.23 -6.95 20.34
N ARG A 223 34.30 -6.76 19.02
CA ARG A 223 35.51 -7.02 18.23
C ARG A 223 36.67 -6.12 18.65
N ILE A 224 36.42 -4.84 18.92
CA ILE A 224 37.45 -3.89 19.38
C ILE A 224 37.96 -4.25 20.79
N GLU A 225 37.07 -4.63 21.71
CA GLU A 225 37.46 -5.09 23.05
C GLU A 225 38.30 -6.37 23.01
N LEU A 226 37.97 -7.31 22.12
CA LEU A 226 38.81 -8.49 21.88
C LEU A 226 40.17 -8.12 21.28
N ALA A 227 40.23 -7.13 20.38
CA ALA A 227 41.48 -6.62 19.85
C ALA A 227 42.34 -5.95 20.93
N PHE A 228 41.73 -5.19 21.85
CA PHE A 228 42.40 -4.64 23.04
C PHE A 228 42.97 -5.75 23.93
N ALA A 229 42.19 -6.80 24.21
CA ALA A 229 42.64 -7.92 25.02
C ALA A 229 43.81 -8.66 24.34
N ALA A 230 43.72 -8.91 23.04
CA ALA A 230 44.78 -9.55 22.25
C ALA A 230 46.06 -8.69 22.23
N TYR A 231 45.91 -7.37 22.05
CA TYR A 231 47.02 -6.43 22.08
C TYR A 231 47.71 -6.41 23.45
N ARG A 232 46.95 -6.31 24.55
CA ARG A 232 47.48 -6.34 25.92
C ARG A 232 48.20 -7.66 26.23
N ASN A 233 47.65 -8.78 25.79
CA ASN A 233 48.28 -10.10 25.96
C ASN A 233 49.57 -10.25 25.15
N LYS A 234 49.61 -9.73 23.93
CA LYS A 234 50.79 -9.80 23.05
C LYS A 234 51.93 -8.93 23.55
N GLU A 235 51.62 -7.70 23.96
CA GLU A 235 52.65 -6.75 24.40
C GLU A 235 53.05 -6.94 25.87
N GLY A 236 52.18 -7.55 26.69
CA GLY A 236 52.41 -7.73 28.13
C GLY A 236 52.28 -6.43 28.92
N LEU A 237 51.66 -5.40 28.34
CA LEU A 237 51.58 -4.04 28.86
C LEU A 237 50.10 -3.65 28.97
N LEU A 238 49.68 -3.12 30.13
CA LEU A 238 48.30 -2.67 30.33
C LEU A 238 48.00 -1.35 29.62
N ASP A 239 48.96 -0.43 29.67
CA ASP A 239 48.86 0.96 29.17
C ASP A 239 50.28 1.44 28.76
N PRO A 240 50.58 1.51 27.44
CA PRO A 240 51.88 1.95 26.93
C PRO A 240 52.24 3.37 27.37
N LEU A 241 51.24 4.23 27.52
CA LEU A 241 51.42 5.64 27.85
C LEU A 241 51.85 5.80 29.30
N LYS A 242 51.24 5.06 30.23
CA LYS A 242 51.66 5.04 31.65
C LYS A 242 53.04 4.45 31.86
N GLN A 243 53.46 3.49 31.04
CA GLN A 243 54.80 2.90 31.11
C GLN A 243 55.89 3.81 30.54
N SER A 244 55.54 4.75 29.67
CA SER A 244 56.50 5.73 29.12
C SER A 244 57.01 6.71 30.17
N VAL A 245 56.20 7.03 31.17
CA VAL A 245 56.48 8.10 32.14
C VAL A 245 57.75 7.84 32.97
N PRO A 246 57.93 6.66 33.62
CA PRO A 246 59.16 6.37 34.36
C PRO A 246 60.39 6.30 33.45
N MET A 247 60.26 5.75 32.24
CA MET A 247 61.39 5.62 31.30
C MET A 247 61.91 6.98 30.84
N LEU A 248 61.02 7.94 30.59
CA LEU A 248 61.39 9.32 30.27
C LEU A 248 62.07 10.01 31.47
N GLN A 249 61.55 9.79 32.68
CA GLN A 249 62.17 10.31 33.91
C GLN A 249 63.59 9.77 34.12
N ASP A 250 63.83 8.48 33.87
CA ASP A 250 65.16 7.87 33.98
C ASP A 250 66.15 8.47 32.96
N ILE A 251 65.71 8.68 31.72
CA ILE A 251 66.53 9.35 30.69
C ILE A 251 66.90 10.76 31.12
N ASP A 252 65.97 11.51 31.69
CA ASP A 252 66.23 12.86 32.16
C ASP A 252 67.19 12.89 33.36
N GLN A 253 67.10 11.92 34.26
CA GLN A 253 68.09 11.72 35.33
C GLN A 253 69.48 11.39 34.77
N LEU A 254 69.58 10.48 33.80
CA LEU A 254 70.85 10.13 33.16
C LEU A 254 71.47 11.33 32.42
N LYS A 255 70.65 12.14 31.73
CA LYS A 255 71.09 13.38 31.10
C LYS A 255 71.62 14.38 32.13
N ALA A 256 70.96 14.52 33.27
CA ALA A 256 71.46 15.37 34.36
C ALA A 256 72.82 14.89 34.89
N MET A 257 72.99 13.57 35.08
CA MET A 257 74.28 12.99 35.46
C MET A 257 75.37 13.21 34.40
N LEU A 258 75.03 13.12 33.11
CA LEU A 258 75.94 13.38 32.00
C LEU A 258 76.43 14.83 32.00
N VAL A 259 75.51 15.78 32.20
CA VAL A 259 75.85 17.22 32.29
C VAL A 259 76.78 17.46 33.48
N ALA A 260 76.50 16.87 34.65
CA ALA A 260 77.36 16.98 35.83
C ALA A 260 78.76 16.40 35.57
N ALA A 261 78.87 15.22 34.95
CA ALA A 261 80.16 14.59 34.63
C ALA A 261 80.98 15.42 33.61
N LYS A 262 80.32 15.99 32.60
CA LYS A 262 80.98 16.90 31.63
C LYS A 262 81.50 18.18 32.31
N LEU A 263 80.74 18.72 33.26
CA LEU A 263 81.17 19.88 34.05
C LEU A 263 82.41 19.55 34.91
N GLN A 264 82.46 18.35 35.51
CA GLN A 264 83.62 17.88 36.26
C GLN A 264 84.88 17.79 35.37
N ILE A 265 84.76 17.25 34.15
CA ILE A 265 85.87 17.26 33.18
C ILE A 265 86.32 18.70 32.91
N ALA A 266 85.38 19.60 32.60
CA ALA A 266 85.71 21.00 32.29
C ALA A 266 86.44 21.72 33.45
N GLN A 267 86.05 21.44 34.69
CA GLN A 267 86.71 21.96 35.89
C GLN A 267 88.13 21.39 36.06
N VAL A 268 88.28 20.06 36.00
CA VAL A 268 89.59 19.40 36.17
C VAL A 268 90.56 19.80 35.07
N THR A 269 90.12 19.88 33.81
CA THR A 269 90.97 20.32 32.69
C THR A 269 91.49 21.75 32.88
N ARG A 270 90.66 22.66 33.42
CA ARG A 270 91.08 24.05 33.71
C ARG A 270 92.06 24.16 34.87
N THR A 271 91.99 23.25 35.83
CA THR A 271 92.75 23.36 37.09
C THR A 271 94.01 22.50 37.08
N ALA A 272 93.98 21.34 36.42
CA ALA A 272 95.06 20.36 36.36
C ALA A 272 95.01 19.55 35.04
N PRO A 273 95.57 20.07 33.94
CA PRO A 273 95.42 19.48 32.60
C PRO A 273 96.03 18.07 32.43
N ASN A 274 96.99 17.67 33.28
CA ASN A 274 97.61 16.33 33.26
C ASN A 274 97.14 15.44 34.43
N SER A 275 95.94 15.67 34.97
CA SER A 275 95.42 14.89 36.08
C SER A 275 95.12 13.44 35.67
N PRO A 276 95.57 12.43 36.44
CA PRO A 276 95.24 11.02 36.18
C PRO A 276 93.74 10.69 36.38
N LEU A 277 92.94 11.64 36.89
CA LEU A 277 91.49 11.52 37.05
C LEU A 277 90.71 11.83 35.76
N LEU A 278 91.32 12.50 34.77
CA LEU A 278 90.66 12.89 33.53
C LEU A 278 90.12 11.68 32.73
N PRO A 279 90.88 10.59 32.55
CA PRO A 279 90.40 9.38 31.88
C PRO A 279 89.20 8.73 32.59
N VAL A 280 89.16 8.77 33.93
CA VAL A 280 88.05 8.22 34.71
C VAL A 280 86.74 8.95 34.44
N TYR A 281 86.78 10.28 34.39
CA TYR A 281 85.60 11.08 34.07
C TYR A 281 85.19 10.95 32.59
N GLN A 282 86.16 10.80 31.67
CA GLN A 282 85.89 10.53 30.26
C GLN A 282 85.16 9.21 30.06
N HIS A 283 85.64 8.12 30.68
CA HIS A 283 84.95 6.82 30.65
C HIS A 283 83.56 6.88 31.29
N ARG A 284 83.37 7.69 32.33
CA ARG A 284 82.03 7.92 32.92
C ARG A 284 81.08 8.63 31.95
N VAL A 285 81.58 9.62 31.20
CA VAL A 285 80.80 10.31 30.16
C VAL A 285 80.43 9.36 29.04
N GLU A 286 81.37 8.54 28.55
CA GLU A 286 81.10 7.50 27.54
C GLU A 286 80.03 6.52 28.04
N ALA A 287 80.19 5.98 29.26
CA ALA A 287 79.23 5.05 29.84
C ALA A 287 77.82 5.66 29.98
N LEU A 288 77.72 6.94 30.38
CA LEU A 288 76.43 7.64 30.47
C LEU A 288 75.83 7.92 29.08
N GLN A 289 76.66 8.24 28.08
CA GLN A 289 76.19 8.43 26.70
C GLN A 289 75.66 7.12 26.10
N ASP A 290 76.37 6.02 26.34
CA ASP A 290 75.95 4.68 25.91
C ASP A 290 74.65 4.27 26.61
N GLU A 291 74.51 4.53 27.90
CA GLU A 291 73.29 4.24 28.64
C GLU A 291 72.10 5.07 28.14
N ILE A 292 72.30 6.37 27.88
CA ILE A 292 71.27 7.23 27.29
C ILE A 292 70.89 6.75 25.88
N ALA A 293 71.84 6.31 25.07
CA ALA A 293 71.57 5.77 23.74
C ALA A 293 70.79 4.45 23.82
N ARG A 294 71.11 3.57 24.79
CA ARG A 294 70.33 2.35 25.08
C ARG A 294 68.91 2.67 25.52
N ALA A 295 68.74 3.56 26.50
CA ALA A 295 67.43 3.94 27.02
C ALA A 295 66.55 4.62 25.94
N ASN A 296 67.14 5.48 25.11
CA ASN A 296 66.42 6.10 23.98
C ASN A 296 65.93 5.06 22.96
N LYS A 297 66.71 4.03 22.62
CA LYS A 297 66.27 2.95 21.72
C LYS A 297 65.04 2.19 22.23
N GLY A 298 64.88 2.10 23.55
CA GLY A 298 63.69 1.53 24.18
C GLY A 298 62.43 2.38 24.02
N ILE A 299 62.56 3.68 23.75
CA ILE A 299 61.45 4.62 23.55
C ILE A 299 61.21 4.89 22.07
N THR A 300 62.27 5.13 21.29
CA THR A 300 62.23 5.48 19.86
C THR A 300 63.05 4.47 19.03
N GLY A 301 62.38 3.72 18.15
CA GLY A 301 62.97 2.63 17.36
C GLY A 301 61.92 1.75 16.63
N PRO A 302 62.31 0.92 15.65
CA PRO A 302 61.36 0.22 14.79
C PRO A 302 60.62 -0.97 15.46
N ASP A 303 61.32 -1.85 16.20
CA ASP A 303 60.73 -3.14 16.61
C ASP A 303 60.51 -3.34 18.13
N THR A 304 61.28 -2.66 18.98
CA THR A 304 61.22 -2.80 20.46
C THR A 304 60.81 -1.51 21.16
N SER A 305 60.55 -0.46 20.41
CA SER A 305 60.30 0.86 20.99
C SER A 305 58.85 1.07 21.38
N LEU A 306 58.62 2.05 22.23
CA LEU A 306 57.31 2.37 22.78
C LEU A 306 56.41 3.11 21.80
N VAL A 307 56.97 3.84 20.83
CA VAL A 307 56.20 4.69 19.90
C VAL A 307 55.23 3.87 19.02
N PRO A 308 55.65 2.82 18.29
CA PRO A 308 54.73 1.98 17.52
C PRO A 308 53.64 1.33 18.38
N LYS A 309 53.97 1.01 19.63
CA LYS A 309 53.02 0.45 20.60
C LYS A 309 51.94 1.48 20.95
N ILE A 310 52.34 2.70 21.31
CA ILE A 310 51.41 3.80 21.60
C ILE A 310 50.51 4.08 20.39
N THR A 311 51.06 4.15 19.18
CA THR A 311 50.25 4.40 17.96
C THR A 311 49.20 3.31 17.72
N ALA A 312 49.57 2.04 17.89
CA ALA A 312 48.61 0.93 17.74
C ALA A 312 47.53 0.94 18.85
N TYR A 313 47.88 1.35 20.07
CA TYR A 313 46.93 1.50 21.17
C TYR A 313 45.98 2.67 20.95
N ASP A 314 46.49 3.80 20.45
CA ASP A 314 45.69 4.98 20.13
C ASP A 314 44.71 4.70 19.00
N ASP A 315 45.11 3.95 17.96
CA ASP A 315 44.20 3.51 16.88
C ASP A 315 43.03 2.68 17.44
N LEU A 316 43.31 1.69 18.29
CA LEU A 316 42.25 0.91 18.97
C LEU A 316 41.35 1.79 19.85
N THR A 317 41.92 2.81 20.51
CA THR A 317 41.18 3.75 21.37
C THR A 317 40.24 4.62 20.54
N VAL A 318 40.72 5.16 19.42
CA VAL A 318 39.91 5.93 18.47
C VAL A 318 38.81 5.05 17.87
N GLN A 319 39.12 3.82 17.47
CA GLN A 319 38.13 2.88 16.95
C GLN A 319 37.02 2.60 17.98
N ARG A 320 37.37 2.43 19.26
CA ARG A 320 36.42 2.28 20.35
C ARG A 320 35.52 3.52 20.50
N GLU A 321 36.10 4.72 20.53
CA GLU A 321 35.33 5.97 20.66
C GLU A 321 34.35 6.15 19.50
N ILE A 322 34.77 5.84 18.27
CA ILE A 322 33.90 5.86 17.08
C ILE A 322 32.77 4.84 17.23
N ALA A 323 33.08 3.61 17.64
CA ALA A 323 32.08 2.56 17.81
C ALA A 323 31.09 2.86 18.95
N GLU A 324 31.53 3.48 20.04
CA GLU A 324 30.65 3.94 21.13
C GLU A 324 29.69 5.03 20.65
N ARG A 325 30.17 6.00 19.86
CA ARG A 325 29.30 7.03 19.24
C ARG A 325 28.32 6.43 18.23
N GLU A 326 28.76 5.45 17.45
CA GLU A 326 27.92 4.70 16.50
C GLU A 326 26.81 3.93 17.22
N LEU A 327 27.13 3.21 18.31
CA LEU A 327 26.15 2.53 19.14
C LEU A 327 25.14 3.51 19.76
N ALA A 328 25.60 4.66 20.25
CA ALA A 328 24.72 5.69 20.78
C ALA A 328 23.75 6.22 19.71
N ALA A 329 24.25 6.49 18.50
CA ALA A 329 23.44 6.92 17.36
C ALA A 329 22.43 5.84 16.93
N ALA A 330 22.85 4.57 16.83
CA ALA A 330 21.99 3.45 16.50
C ALA A 330 20.87 3.25 17.54
N THR A 331 21.19 3.44 18.83
CA THR A 331 20.20 3.33 19.91
C THR A 331 19.14 4.44 19.81
N VAL A 332 19.55 5.67 19.51
CA VAL A 332 18.62 6.79 19.27
C VAL A 332 17.78 6.55 18.01
N SER A 333 18.38 6.00 16.95
CA SER A 333 17.67 5.57 15.74
C SER A 333 16.58 4.54 16.06
N LEU A 334 16.90 3.50 16.85
CA LEU A 334 15.93 2.51 17.30
C LEU A 334 14.79 3.10 18.13
N GLN A 335 15.07 4.04 19.04
CA GLN A 335 14.04 4.73 19.81
C GLN A 335 13.13 5.57 18.90
N THR A 336 13.73 6.26 17.93
CA THR A 336 13.00 7.06 16.94
C THR A 336 12.14 6.18 16.05
N ALA A 337 12.66 5.05 15.58
CA ALA A 337 11.94 4.06 14.79
C ALA A 337 10.75 3.47 15.56
N ARG A 338 10.90 3.18 16.85
CA ARG A 338 9.77 2.74 17.71
C ARG A 338 8.70 3.83 17.80
N ALA A 339 9.11 5.06 18.14
CA ALA A 339 8.18 6.19 18.25
C ALA A 339 7.47 6.51 16.91
N GLN A 340 8.18 6.37 15.79
CA GLN A 340 7.62 6.56 14.46
C GLN A 340 6.67 5.43 14.08
N ALA A 341 7.02 4.17 14.34
CA ALA A 341 6.15 3.04 14.08
C ALA A 341 4.84 3.11 14.86
N ASP A 342 4.88 3.59 16.10
CA ASP A 342 3.67 3.78 16.92
C ASP A 342 2.82 4.96 16.44
N ARG A 343 3.44 5.99 15.83
CA ARG A 343 2.72 7.12 15.21
C ARG A 343 2.17 6.80 13.82
N GLN A 344 2.80 5.89 13.08
CA GLN A 344 2.52 5.63 11.68
C GLN A 344 1.45 4.54 11.44
N GLN A 345 0.37 4.56 12.22
CA GLN A 345 -0.68 3.54 12.14
C GLN A 345 -1.82 3.98 11.23
N LEU A 346 -2.16 3.11 10.29
CA LEU A 346 -3.37 3.21 9.47
C LEU A 346 -4.56 2.68 10.27
N TYR A 347 -5.73 3.29 10.14
CA TYR A 347 -6.96 2.74 10.70
C TYR A 347 -8.10 2.87 9.71
N LEU A 348 -8.94 1.84 9.68
CA LEU A 348 -10.18 1.83 8.93
C LEU A 348 -11.29 2.33 9.85
N ASP A 349 -11.89 3.46 9.50
CA ASP A 349 -13.00 4.06 10.21
C ASP A 349 -14.30 3.82 9.43
N GLU A 350 -15.26 3.18 10.06
CA GLU A 350 -16.56 2.85 9.49
C GLU A 350 -17.51 4.05 9.71
N ILE A 351 -17.72 4.85 8.67
CA ILE A 351 -18.60 6.02 8.70
C ILE A 351 -20.07 5.57 8.83
N ALA A 352 -20.43 4.52 8.10
CA ALA A 352 -21.76 3.93 8.15
C ALA A 352 -21.67 2.41 7.98
N LYS A 353 -22.37 1.72 8.90
CA LYS A 353 -22.43 0.26 8.93
C LYS A 353 -23.23 -0.28 7.75
N PRO A 354 -22.90 -1.51 7.27
CA PRO A 354 -23.74 -2.24 6.32
C PRO A 354 -25.20 -2.26 6.79
N ASP A 355 -26.05 -1.61 6.02
CA ASP A 355 -27.48 -1.50 6.24
C ASP A 355 -28.21 -2.82 5.97
N LEU A 356 -29.45 -2.94 6.45
CA LEU A 356 -30.33 -4.06 6.11
C LEU A 356 -31.32 -3.55 5.06
N PRO A 357 -31.24 -4.00 3.80
CA PRO A 357 -32.05 -3.41 2.74
C PRO A 357 -33.53 -3.82 2.87
N ASP A 358 -34.42 -2.83 2.90
CA ASP A 358 -35.86 -3.05 3.03
C ASP A 358 -36.55 -3.34 1.68
N TYR A 359 -35.94 -2.91 0.57
CA TYR A 359 -36.48 -3.07 -0.79
C TYR A 359 -35.43 -3.67 -1.74
N PRO A 360 -35.81 -4.58 -2.65
CA PRO A 360 -34.89 -5.12 -3.65
C PRO A 360 -34.59 -4.09 -4.73
N GLU A 361 -33.33 -3.66 -4.82
CA GLU A 361 -32.89 -2.67 -5.81
C GLU A 361 -32.80 -3.26 -7.23
N TYR A 362 -32.51 -4.56 -7.35
CA TYR A 362 -32.38 -5.24 -8.63
C TYR A 362 -33.40 -6.38 -8.78
N PRO A 363 -33.82 -6.71 -10.02
CA PRO A 363 -33.49 -6.04 -11.29
C PRO A 363 -34.28 -4.74 -11.51
N HIS A 364 -33.77 -3.85 -12.36
CA HIS A 364 -34.47 -2.63 -12.76
C HIS A 364 -35.51 -2.95 -13.83
N SER A 365 -36.52 -3.77 -13.49
CA SER A 365 -37.41 -4.43 -14.45
C SER A 365 -37.97 -3.49 -15.53
N VAL A 366 -38.43 -2.28 -15.17
CA VAL A 366 -38.97 -1.31 -16.14
C VAL A 366 -37.89 -0.75 -17.07
N ALA A 367 -36.74 -0.37 -16.52
CA ALA A 367 -35.63 0.18 -17.30
C ALA A 367 -35.06 -0.89 -18.24
N ASP A 368 -34.85 -2.11 -17.75
CA ASP A 368 -34.33 -3.23 -18.53
C ASP A 368 -35.28 -3.61 -19.68
N ILE A 369 -36.60 -3.65 -19.45
CA ILE A 369 -37.60 -3.88 -20.50
C ILE A 369 -37.56 -2.76 -21.56
N LEU A 370 -37.45 -1.49 -21.14
CA LEU A 370 -37.35 -0.35 -22.07
C LEU A 370 -36.06 -0.39 -22.89
N ILE A 371 -34.94 -0.81 -22.29
CA ILE A 371 -33.67 -0.99 -23.00
C ILE A 371 -33.79 -2.10 -24.05
N VAL A 372 -34.39 -3.24 -23.70
CA VAL A 372 -34.64 -4.34 -24.66
C VAL A 372 -35.54 -3.86 -25.80
N PHE A 373 -36.58 -3.09 -25.50
CA PHE A 373 -37.45 -2.52 -26.52
C PHE A 373 -36.71 -1.54 -27.44
N ALA A 374 -35.94 -0.60 -26.87
CA ALA A 374 -35.21 0.40 -27.64
C ALA A 374 -34.09 -0.22 -28.51
N THR A 375 -33.35 -1.19 -27.96
CA THR A 375 -32.31 -1.92 -28.71
C THR A 375 -32.91 -2.76 -29.83
N GLY A 376 -34.01 -3.48 -29.57
CA GLY A 376 -34.77 -4.19 -30.61
C GLY A 376 -35.22 -3.26 -31.73
N LEU A 377 -35.74 -2.08 -31.38
CA LEU A 377 -36.17 -1.06 -32.35
C LEU A 377 -34.99 -0.52 -33.17
N GLY A 378 -33.83 -0.30 -32.55
CA GLY A 378 -32.60 0.10 -33.23
C GLY A 378 -32.10 -0.95 -34.23
N VAL A 379 -32.03 -2.21 -33.83
CA VAL A 379 -31.66 -3.34 -34.71
C VAL A 379 -32.62 -3.45 -35.89
N TYR A 380 -33.92 -3.29 -35.63
CA TYR A 380 -34.93 -3.30 -36.68
C TYR A 380 -34.76 -2.13 -37.67
N ALA A 381 -34.51 -0.91 -37.17
CA ALA A 381 -34.26 0.26 -38.01
C ALA A 381 -33.01 0.08 -38.89
N MET A 382 -31.92 -0.45 -38.31
CA MET A 382 -30.69 -0.74 -39.03
C MET A 382 -30.89 -1.83 -40.11
N GLY A 383 -31.64 -2.89 -39.79
CA GLY A 383 -32.02 -3.92 -40.76
C GLY A 383 -32.85 -3.36 -41.92
N LEU A 384 -33.80 -2.45 -41.65
CA LEU A 384 -34.57 -1.77 -42.69
C LEU A 384 -33.68 -0.94 -43.61
N LEU A 385 -32.74 -0.17 -43.06
CA LEU A 385 -31.82 0.67 -43.83
C LEU A 385 -30.88 -0.16 -44.72
N LEU A 386 -30.40 -1.30 -44.22
CA LEU A 386 -29.57 -2.22 -45.01
C LEU A 386 -30.36 -2.82 -46.19
N ILE A 387 -31.61 -3.23 -45.94
CA ILE A 387 -32.47 -3.80 -46.99
C ILE A 387 -32.86 -2.73 -48.01
N SER A 388 -33.15 -1.49 -47.59
CA SER A 388 -33.45 -0.41 -48.53
C SER A 388 -32.24 -0.02 -49.36
N GLY A 389 -31.05 0.10 -48.75
CA GLY A 389 -29.81 0.40 -49.47
C GLY A 389 -29.41 -0.68 -50.47
N ALA A 390 -29.61 -1.96 -50.11
CA ALA A 390 -29.37 -3.09 -51.01
C ALA A 390 -30.35 -3.13 -52.20
N ARG A 391 -31.61 -2.74 -52.00
CA ARG A 391 -32.60 -2.64 -53.08
C ARG A 391 -32.28 -1.50 -54.05
N GLU A 392 -31.77 -0.38 -53.55
CA GLU A 392 -31.42 0.78 -54.37
C GLU A 392 -30.21 0.49 -55.28
N HIS A 393 -29.25 -0.31 -54.79
CA HIS A 393 -28.13 -0.81 -55.60
C HIS A 393 -28.51 -1.89 -56.63
N GLN A 394 -29.69 -2.51 -56.51
CA GLN A 394 -30.18 -3.48 -57.51
C GLN A 394 -31.01 -2.85 -58.62
N ILE A 395 -31.45 -1.59 -58.45
CA ILE A 395 -32.30 -0.86 -59.40
C ILE A 395 -31.47 0.14 -60.25
N THR A 396 -30.23 0.43 -59.83
CA THR A 396 -29.24 1.18 -60.60
C THR A 396 -28.35 0.21 -61.35
#